data_AF-A0A950APT8-F1
#
_entry.id   AF-A0A950APT8-F1
#
_cell.length_a   1.000
_cell.length_b   1.000
_cell.length_c   1.000
_cell.angle_alpha   90.00
_cell.angle_beta   90.00
_cell.angle_gamma   90.00
#
_symmetry.space_group_name_H-M   'P 1'
#
loop_
_entity.id
_entity.type
_entity.pdbx_description
1 polymer ?
#
loop_
_entity_poly.entity_id
_entity_poly.type
_entity_poly.pdbx_seq_one_letter_code
_entity_poly.pdbx_strand_id
1 'polypeptide(L)'
;TGSLVQAAAQGPVEERILAAYRHGSTARQRRSIPIADLIQRSGLAADEVRSWIVDTGLPSGRVQLDQGDWPSASEQERAAAIEQGGLKRLYIAIEL
;
A
#
# COMPACT_ATOMS: atom_id res chain seq x y z
N THR A 1 12.41 -18.12 24.29
CA THR A 1 11.23 -18.63 23.57
C THR A 1 10.36 -17.45 23.19
N GLY A 2 10.56 -16.89 22.01
CA GLY A 2 9.83 -15.70 21.58
C GLY A 2 9.83 -15.63 20.07
N SER A 3 9.03 -16.47 19.42
CA SER A 3 8.88 -16.41 17.95
C SER A 3 7.71 -17.25 17.41
N LEU A 4 6.54 -17.24 18.07
CA LEU A 4 5.36 -17.92 17.50
C LEU A 4 4.04 -17.13 17.63
N VAL A 5 4.02 -15.97 18.30
CA VAL A 5 2.79 -15.17 18.46
C VAL A 5 2.63 -14.10 17.36
N GLN A 6 3.68 -13.81 16.59
CA GLN A 6 3.66 -12.72 15.60
C GLN A 6 3.04 -13.11 14.24
N ALA A 7 2.82 -14.40 13.96
CA ALA A 7 2.39 -14.86 12.63
C ALA A 7 0.87 -14.84 12.40
N ALA A 8 0.05 -14.80 13.45
CA ALA A 8 -1.42 -14.88 13.33
C ALA A 8 -2.09 -13.53 13.03
N ALA A 9 -1.41 -12.40 13.26
CA ALA A 9 -1.94 -11.06 13.00
C ALA A 9 -1.79 -10.63 11.52
N GLN A 10 -1.08 -11.42 10.71
CA GLN A 10 -0.88 -11.21 9.26
C GLN A 10 -2.07 -11.71 8.41
N GLY A 11 -3.17 -12.14 9.04
CA GLY A 11 -4.42 -12.53 8.39
C GLY A 11 -5.17 -11.33 7.75
N PRO A 12 -6.51 -11.37 7.63
CA PRO A 12 -7.38 -10.76 6.61
C PRO A 12 -7.03 -9.37 6.04
N VAL A 13 -6.28 -8.52 6.74
CA VAL A 13 -5.71 -7.25 6.24
C VAL A 13 -4.77 -7.49 5.05
N GLU A 14 -3.75 -8.34 5.18
CA GLU A 14 -2.77 -8.56 4.10
C GLU A 14 -3.46 -9.15 2.87
N GLU A 15 -4.31 -10.16 3.07
CA GLU A 15 -5.06 -10.79 1.97
C GLU A 15 -5.92 -9.77 1.21
N ARG A 16 -6.61 -8.88 1.92
CA ARG A 16 -7.42 -7.80 1.31
C ARG A 16 -6.55 -6.79 0.58
N ILE A 17 -5.38 -6.43 1.12
CA ILE A 17 -4.44 -5.52 0.46
C ILE A 17 -3.89 -6.15 -0.83
N LEU A 18 -3.43 -7.40 -0.78
CA LEU A 18 -2.89 -8.10 -1.95
C LEU A 18 -3.98 -8.34 -3.01
N ALA A 19 -5.21 -8.69 -2.60
CA ALA A 19 -6.34 -8.80 -3.52
C ALA A 19 -6.70 -7.46 -4.17
N ALA A 20 -6.75 -6.38 -3.39
CA ALA A 20 -6.99 -5.03 -3.88
C ALA A 20 -5.90 -4.57 -4.86
N TYR A 21 -4.64 -4.85 -4.56
CA TYR A 21 -3.51 -4.56 -5.44
C TYR A 21 -3.59 -5.33 -6.75
N ARG A 22 -3.81 -6.66 -6.71
CA ARG A 22 -3.98 -7.49 -7.92
C ARG A 22 -5.09 -6.94 -8.81
N HIS A 23 -6.24 -6.65 -8.22
CA HIS A 23 -7.38 -6.10 -8.96
C HIS A 23 -7.05 -4.73 -9.56
N GLY A 24 -6.43 -3.82 -8.80
CA GLY A 24 -6.04 -2.48 -9.26
C GLY A 24 -5.01 -2.52 -10.38
N SER A 25 -3.95 -3.32 -10.22
CA SER A 25 -2.87 -3.47 -11.21
C SER A 25 -3.40 -4.03 -12.53
N THR A 26 -4.22 -5.08 -12.48
CA THR A 26 -4.85 -5.67 -13.67
C THR A 26 -5.80 -4.70 -14.36
N ALA A 27 -6.67 -4.02 -13.61
CA ALA A 27 -7.64 -3.08 -14.18
C ALA A 27 -6.96 -1.89 -14.88
N ARG A 28 -5.78 -1.46 -14.42
CA ARG A 28 -5.02 -0.34 -14.99
C ARG A 28 -3.99 -0.77 -16.04
N GLN A 29 -3.70 -2.08 -16.15
CA GLN A 29 -2.57 -2.61 -16.93
C GLN A 29 -1.24 -1.92 -16.56
N ARG A 30 -1.05 -1.67 -15.26
CA ARG A 30 0.12 -0.97 -14.72
C ARG A 30 0.55 -1.65 -13.42
N ARG A 31 1.86 -1.83 -13.26
CA ARG A 31 2.45 -2.41 -12.06
C ARG A 31 2.20 -1.53 -10.83
N SER A 32 2.52 -0.24 -10.90
CA SER A 32 2.25 0.69 -9.80
C SER A 32 0.81 1.23 -9.90
N ILE A 33 0.12 1.30 -8.75
CA ILE A 33 -1.24 1.86 -8.64
C ILE A 33 -1.27 2.99 -7.60
N PRO A 34 -2.24 3.92 -7.67
CA PRO A 34 -2.40 4.92 -6.61
C PRO A 34 -2.64 4.26 -5.25
N ILE A 35 -2.02 4.80 -4.19
CA ILE A 35 -2.26 4.33 -2.81
C ILE A 35 -3.73 4.58 -2.42
N ALA A 36 -4.33 5.67 -2.92
CA ALA A 36 -5.77 5.93 -2.75
C ALA A 36 -6.65 4.82 -3.34
N ASP A 37 -6.32 4.33 -4.54
CA ASP A 37 -7.02 3.20 -5.17
C ASP A 37 -6.87 1.93 -4.32
N LEU A 38 -5.66 1.67 -3.79
CA LEU A 38 -5.42 0.51 -2.94
C LEU A 38 -6.28 0.55 -1.66
N ILE A 39 -6.32 1.71 -1.00
CA ILE A 39 -7.14 1.93 0.20
C ILE A 39 -8.61 1.67 -0.13
N GLN A 40 -9.15 2.33 -1.16
CA GLN A 40 -10.55 2.20 -1.56
C GLN A 40 -10.91 0.74 -1.88
N ARG A 41 -10.09 0.05 -2.67
CA ARG A 41 -10.35 -1.33 -3.13
C ARG A 41 -10.21 -2.37 -2.02
N SER A 42 -9.33 -2.13 -1.05
CA SER A 42 -9.17 -3.03 0.09
C SER A 42 -10.39 -3.00 1.02
N GLY A 43 -11.12 -1.87 1.05
CA GLY A 43 -12.21 -1.62 1.98
C GLY A 43 -11.75 -1.55 3.44
N LEU A 44 -10.47 -1.31 3.67
CA LEU A 44 -9.86 -1.12 5.00
C LEU A 44 -9.76 0.37 5.32
N ALA A 45 -9.53 0.70 6.59
CA ALA A 45 -9.21 2.07 6.95
C ALA A 45 -7.86 2.50 6.35
N ALA A 46 -7.74 3.77 5.99
CA ALA A 46 -6.50 4.30 5.39
C ALA A 46 -5.28 4.06 6.30
N ASP A 47 -5.45 4.22 7.62
CA ASP A 47 -4.38 4.01 8.60
C ASP A 47 -3.96 2.55 8.70
N GLU A 48 -4.88 1.59 8.53
CA GLU A 48 -4.54 0.16 8.51
C GLU A 48 -3.69 -0.19 7.29
N VAL A 49 -4.06 0.32 6.10
CA VAL A 49 -3.31 0.09 4.87
C VAL A 49 -1.93 0.74 4.96
N ARG A 50 -1.85 1.97 5.49
CA ARG A 50 -0.55 2.65 5.69
C ARG A 50 0.35 1.91 6.67
N SER A 51 -0.21 1.47 7.81
CA SER A 51 0.55 0.73 8.81
C SER A 51 1.08 -0.57 8.21
N TRP A 52 0.26 -1.30 7.45
CA TRP A 52 0.75 -2.51 6.76
C TRP A 52 1.86 -2.18 5.75
N ILE A 53 1.72 -1.11 4.95
CA ILE A 53 2.76 -0.71 3.99
C ILE A 53 4.07 -0.38 4.73
N VAL A 54 4.02 0.42 5.78
CA VAL A 54 5.20 0.93 6.49
C VAL A 54 5.85 -0.13 7.38
N ASP A 55 5.05 -0.90 8.10
CA ASP A 55 5.54 -1.82 9.13
C ASP A 55 5.82 -3.22 8.58
N THR A 56 5.17 -3.61 7.47
CA THR A 56 5.29 -4.95 6.87
C THR A 56 5.82 -4.92 5.44
N GLY A 57 5.18 -4.15 4.56
CA GLY A 57 5.48 -4.14 3.13
C GLY A 57 6.88 -3.61 2.77
N LEU A 58 7.24 -2.44 3.31
CA LEU A 58 8.55 -1.82 3.08
C LEU A 58 9.70 -2.63 3.71
N PRO A 59 9.63 -3.06 4.99
CA PRO A 59 10.72 -3.83 5.60
C PRO A 59 10.94 -5.20 4.96
N SER A 60 9.87 -5.83 4.42
CA SER A 60 10.00 -7.11 3.72
C SER A 60 10.57 -6.99 2.30
N GLY A 61 10.81 -5.76 1.79
CA GLY A 61 11.26 -5.51 0.42
C GLY A 61 10.22 -5.84 -0.66
N ARG A 62 8.96 -6.12 -0.28
CA ARG A 62 7.88 -6.46 -1.22
C ARG A 62 7.22 -5.23 -1.79
N VAL A 63 7.31 -4.08 -1.11
CA VAL A 63 6.68 -2.83 -1.53
C VAL A 63 7.71 -1.85 -2.09
N GLN A 64 7.39 -1.29 -3.25
CA GLN A 64 8.07 -0.13 -3.83
C GLN A 64 7.09 1.04 -3.87
N LEU A 65 7.54 2.21 -3.40
CA LEU A 65 6.74 3.44 -3.38
C LEU A 65 7.27 4.45 -4.41
N ASP A 66 6.36 4.94 -5.23
CA ASP A 66 6.64 5.87 -6.32
C ASP A 66 6.06 7.26 -6.01
N GLN A 67 6.81 8.30 -6.35
CA GLN A 67 6.46 9.69 -6.04
C GLN A 67 5.15 10.12 -6.71
N GLY A 68 4.96 9.76 -7.99
CA GLY A 68 3.88 10.32 -8.80
C GLY A 68 4.03 11.82 -9.03
N ASP A 69 3.06 12.43 -9.71
CA ASP A 69 3.06 13.86 -10.01
C ASP A 69 2.22 14.63 -8.97
N TRP A 70 2.89 15.17 -7.93
CA TRP A 70 2.23 15.84 -6.80
C TRP A 70 1.36 17.06 -7.18
N PRO A 71 1.81 17.96 -8.09
CA PRO A 71 0.99 19.07 -8.56
C PRO A 71 -0.34 18.66 -9.19
N SER A 72 -0.38 17.54 -9.91
CA SER A 72 -1.61 17.03 -10.56
C SER A 72 -2.40 16.04 -9.71
N ALA A 73 -1.84 15.56 -8.60
CA ALA A 73 -2.51 14.63 -7.69
C ALA A 73 -3.80 15.22 -7.11
N SER A 74 -4.86 14.43 -7.15
CA SER A 74 -6.14 14.75 -6.52
C SER A 74 -6.01 14.88 -5.00
N GLU A 75 -6.98 15.53 -4.35
CA GLU A 75 -7.00 15.64 -2.89
C GLU A 75 -6.99 14.26 -2.20
N GLN A 76 -7.69 13.28 -2.77
CA GLN A 76 -7.70 11.90 -2.26
C GLN A 76 -6.33 11.23 -2.38
N GLU A 77 -5.64 11.40 -3.50
CA GLU A 77 -4.27 10.87 -3.68
C GLU A 77 -3.28 11.53 -2.73
N ARG A 78 -3.36 12.86 -2.57
CA ARG A 78 -2.53 13.61 -1.60
C ARG A 78 -2.81 13.19 -0.16
N ALA A 79 -4.09 13.02 0.18
CA ALA A 79 -4.50 12.57 1.49
C ALA A 79 -3.97 11.16 1.76
N ALA A 80 -3.97 10.26 0.77
CA ALA A 80 -3.50 8.88 0.85
C ALA A 80 -1.96 8.72 0.85
N ALA A 81 -1.22 9.77 0.51
CA ALA A 81 0.22 9.70 0.30
C ALA A 81 0.99 9.23 1.54
N ILE A 82 2.08 8.51 1.31
CA ILE A 82 3.01 8.06 2.35
C ILE A 82 4.30 8.88 2.26
N GLU A 83 4.78 9.41 3.38
CA GLU A 83 6.09 10.06 3.44
C GLU A 83 7.20 9.02 3.55
N GLN A 84 8.16 9.07 2.64
CA GLN A 84 9.36 8.24 2.68
C GLN A 84 10.57 9.07 2.24
N GLY A 85 11.53 9.24 3.15
CA GLY A 85 12.76 10.00 2.87
C GLY A 85 12.52 11.47 2.55
N GLY A 86 11.52 12.10 3.19
CA GLY A 86 11.15 13.51 2.96
C GLY A 86 10.34 13.75 1.68
N LEU A 87 10.00 12.69 0.93
CA LEU A 87 9.18 12.77 -0.28
C LEU A 87 7.80 12.16 -0.06
N LYS A 88 6.78 12.78 -0.67
CA LYS A 88 5.43 12.25 -0.73
C LYS A 88 5.33 11.20 -1.83
N ARG A 89 4.95 9.98 -1.46
CA ARG A 89 4.74 8.86 -2.39
C ARG A 89 3.26 8.66 -2.62
N LEU A 90 2.84 8.68 -3.87
CA LEU A 90 1.44 8.59 -4.29
C LEU A 90 1.08 7.20 -4.80
N TYR A 91 2.06 6.43 -5.25
CA TYR A 91 1.87 5.15 -5.92
C TYR A 91 2.62 4.03 -5.20
N ILE A 92 2.11 2.82 -5.37
CA ILE A 92 2.63 1.60 -4.77
C ILE A 92 2.69 0.48 -5.81
N ALA A 93 3.79 -0.26 -5.82
CA ALA A 93 3.94 -1.56 -6.44
C ALA A 93 4.25 -2.61 -5.36
N ILE A 94 3.64 -3.79 -5.49
CA ILE A 94 3.86 -4.94 -4.62
C ILE A 94 4.39 -6.10 -5.46
N GLU A 95 5.51 -6.67 -5.05
CA GLU A 95 6.05 -7.94 -5.56
C GLU A 95 5.22 -9.08 -4.95
N LEU A 96 4.59 -9.88 -5.81
CA LEU A 96 3.73 -11.01 -5.45
C LEU A 96 4.46 -12.34 -5.62
#